data_AF-A0A7C3V2L4-F1
#
_entry.id   AF-A0A7C3V2L4-F1
#
_cell.length_a   1.000
_cell.length_b   1.000
_cell.length_c   1.000
_cell.angle_alpha   90.00
_cell.angle_beta   90.00
_cell.angle_gamma   90.00
#
_symmetry.space_group_name_H-M   'P 1'
#
loop_
_entity.id
_entity.type
_entity.pdbx_description
1 polymer ?
#
loop_
_entity_poly.entity_id
_entity_poly.type
_entity_poly.pdbx_seq_one_letter_code
_entity_poly.pdbx_strand_id
1 'polypeptide(L)'
;WKIAHYAAYAFKVPISINQVGVGSNAFAHSSGIHVDGALKDRKNYELYEFEELGRGEPEIIETGRMIILGEYSGIKGLRNIYGKLEVEFKDENEAREILELARYANVHKQKPLTDDELLFIARHPEEARLLMTVTP
;
A
#
# COMPACT_ATOMS: atom_id res chain seq x y z
N TRP A 1 11.93 16.07 -13.67
CA TRP A 1 10.91 15.06 -14.05
C TRP A 1 10.33 15.24 -15.45
N LYS A 2 9.74 16.41 -15.79
CA LYS A 2 9.08 16.65 -17.10
C LYS A 2 9.96 16.36 -18.33
N ILE A 3 11.22 16.80 -18.30
CA ILE A 3 12.17 16.58 -19.40
C ILE A 3 12.43 15.09 -19.63
N ALA A 4 12.58 14.31 -18.55
CA ALA A 4 12.80 12.86 -18.66
C ALA A 4 11.58 12.16 -19.28
N HIS A 5 10.36 12.56 -18.89
CA HIS A 5 9.12 12.02 -19.47
C HIS A 5 8.95 12.40 -20.94
N TYR A 6 9.32 13.64 -21.30
CA TYR A 6 9.34 14.07 -22.69
C TYR A 6 10.34 13.25 -23.53
N ALA A 7 11.55 13.02 -23.02
CA ALA A 7 12.54 12.18 -23.69
C ALA A 7 12.03 10.74 -23.86
N ALA A 8 11.48 10.14 -22.80
CA ALA A 8 10.89 8.80 -22.85
C ALA A 8 9.80 8.69 -23.91
N TYR A 9 8.91 9.70 -23.98
CA TYR A 9 7.88 9.79 -25.01
C TYR A 9 8.45 9.93 -26.44
N ALA A 10 9.44 10.81 -26.62
CA ALA A 10 10.03 11.13 -27.92
C ALA A 10 10.84 9.95 -28.49
N PHE A 11 11.63 9.30 -27.65
CA PHE A 11 12.50 8.18 -28.04
C PHE A 11 11.81 6.81 -27.95
N LYS A 12 10.56 6.76 -27.45
CA LYS A 12 9.81 5.50 -27.21
C LYS A 12 10.57 4.52 -26.30
N VAL A 13 11.32 5.05 -25.34
CA VAL A 13 12.02 4.28 -24.31
C VAL A 13 11.35 4.57 -22.97
N PRO A 14 10.70 3.58 -22.32
CA PRO A 14 10.05 3.81 -21.04
C PRO A 14 11.07 4.13 -19.94
N ILE A 15 10.67 4.97 -18.97
CA ILE A 15 11.47 5.21 -17.77
C ILE A 15 11.41 3.96 -16.89
N SER A 16 12.57 3.46 -16.48
CA SER A 16 12.64 2.36 -15.51
C SER A 16 11.97 2.76 -14.19
N ILE A 17 11.22 1.84 -13.61
CA ILE A 17 10.57 2.02 -12.30
C ILE A 17 11.55 2.49 -11.21
N ASN A 18 12.81 2.06 -11.28
CA ASN A 18 13.87 2.38 -10.31
C ASN A 18 14.78 3.53 -10.78
N GLN A 19 14.43 4.24 -11.85
CA GLN A 19 15.23 5.36 -12.33
C GLN A 19 15.30 6.45 -11.25
N VAL A 20 16.51 6.86 -10.88
CA VAL A 20 16.72 7.85 -9.82
C VAL A 20 15.96 9.15 -10.13
N GLY A 21 15.20 9.63 -9.15
CA GLY A 21 14.39 10.85 -9.20
C GLY A 21 13.14 10.80 -10.07
N VAL A 22 13.18 10.12 -11.22
CA VAL A 22 12.10 10.18 -12.23
C VAL A 22 11.32 8.88 -12.39
N GLY A 23 11.79 7.77 -11.84
CA GLY A 23 11.09 6.50 -11.80
C GLY A 23 9.85 6.57 -10.90
N SER A 24 8.87 5.70 -11.16
CA SER A 24 7.63 5.66 -10.37
C SER A 24 7.87 5.25 -8.91
N ASN A 25 8.94 4.49 -8.61
CA ASN A 25 9.30 4.07 -7.25
C ASN A 25 10.32 4.99 -6.56
N ALA A 26 10.70 6.14 -7.15
CA ALA A 26 11.76 6.99 -6.61
C ALA A 26 11.50 7.49 -5.17
N PHE A 27 10.23 7.53 -4.74
CA PHE A 27 9.78 7.96 -3.40
C PHE A 27 8.91 6.90 -2.72
N ALA A 28 8.97 5.65 -3.19
CA ALA A 28 8.16 4.56 -2.64
C ALA A 28 8.88 3.89 -1.46
N HIS A 29 8.20 3.75 -0.32
CA HIS A 29 8.77 3.19 0.91
C HIS A 29 8.12 1.85 1.27
N SER A 30 8.74 0.70 1.02
CA SER A 30 8.02 -0.58 1.15
C SER A 30 8.04 -1.24 2.54
N SER A 31 8.60 -0.61 3.59
CA SER A 31 8.72 -1.21 4.92
C SER A 31 7.91 -0.43 5.95
N GLY A 32 7.23 -1.11 6.87
CA GLY A 32 6.37 -0.46 7.87
C GLY A 32 7.09 0.60 8.71
N ILE A 33 8.38 0.39 9.01
CA ILE A 33 9.20 1.36 9.74
C ILE A 33 9.62 2.56 8.89
N HIS A 34 9.92 2.35 7.59
CA HIS A 34 10.28 3.45 6.68
C HIS A 34 9.07 4.33 6.39
N VAL A 35 7.91 3.68 6.29
CA VAL A 35 6.60 4.27 6.06
C VAL A 35 6.17 5.13 7.25
N ASP A 36 6.26 4.59 8.47
CA ASP A 36 6.00 5.33 9.70
C ASP A 36 6.98 6.52 9.89
N GLY A 37 8.27 6.31 9.62
CA GLY A 37 9.24 7.38 9.77
C GLY A 37 9.10 8.47 8.69
N ALA A 38 8.75 8.13 7.45
CA ALA A 38 8.49 9.10 6.39
C ALA A 38 7.22 9.93 6.66
N LEU A 39 6.20 9.37 7.34
CA LEU A 39 5.05 10.15 7.79
C LEU A 39 5.39 11.17 8.87
N LYS A 40 6.24 10.78 9.82
CA LYS A 40 6.65 11.66 10.93
C LYS A 40 7.51 12.81 10.41
N ASP A 41 8.47 12.48 9.56
CA ASP A 41 9.28 13.44 8.83
C ASP A 41 9.82 12.77 7.56
N ARG A 42 9.43 13.29 6.39
CA ARG A 42 9.86 12.76 5.08
C ARG A 42 11.39 12.70 4.97
N LYS A 43 12.09 13.65 5.60
CA LYS A 43 13.57 13.74 5.57
C LYS A 43 14.28 12.59 6.26
N ASN A 44 13.58 11.77 7.03
CA ASN A 44 14.14 10.54 7.60
C ASN A 44 14.58 9.55 6.50
N TYR A 45 13.87 9.53 5.38
CA TYR A 45 14.09 8.55 4.30
C TYR A 45 14.10 9.15 2.89
N GLU A 46 13.78 10.43 2.74
CA GLU A 46 13.82 11.16 1.48
C GLU A 46 14.94 12.22 1.53
N LEU A 47 15.98 12.04 0.71
CA LEU A 47 17.15 12.93 0.69
C LEU A 47 16.84 14.31 0.09
N TYR A 48 15.85 14.37 -0.80
CA TYR A 48 15.40 15.55 -1.52
C TYR A 48 13.88 15.47 -1.66
N GLU A 49 13.23 16.61 -1.84
CA GLU A 49 11.78 16.72 -1.89
C GLU A 49 11.24 16.39 -3.29
N PHE A 50 9.99 15.96 -3.34
CA PHE A 50 9.29 15.59 -4.58
C PHE A 50 9.15 16.79 -5.54
N GLU A 51 8.94 17.97 -4.95
CA GLU A 51 8.74 19.25 -5.61
C GLU A 51 10.05 19.76 -6.24
N GLU A 52 11.21 19.49 -5.63
CA GLU A 52 12.54 19.88 -6.15
C GLU A 52 12.82 19.23 -7.51
N LEU A 53 12.24 18.06 -7.78
CA LEU A 53 12.35 17.38 -9.06
C LEU A 53 11.32 17.84 -10.11
N GLY A 54 10.44 18.77 -9.73
CA GLY A 54 9.37 19.30 -10.57
C GLY A 54 8.28 18.27 -10.86
N ARG A 55 8.03 17.34 -9.93
CA ARG A 55 6.98 16.33 -10.03
C ARG A 55 5.59 16.86 -9.64
N GLY A 56 5.51 18.03 -9.01
CA GLY A 56 4.25 18.60 -8.53
C GLY A 56 3.95 18.12 -7.11
N GLU A 57 2.70 17.79 -6.83
CA GLU A 57 2.28 17.25 -5.53
C GLU A 57 2.63 15.76 -5.42
N PRO A 58 3.02 15.26 -4.23
CA PRO A 58 3.29 13.85 -4.01
C PRO A 58 2.12 12.97 -4.46
N GLU A 59 2.39 12.06 -5.40
CA GLU A 59 1.41 11.06 -5.82
C GLU A 59 1.39 9.92 -4.80
N ILE A 60 0.25 9.70 -4.15
CA ILE A 60 0.00 8.49 -3.37
C ILE A 60 -0.39 7.40 -4.35
N ILE A 61 0.57 6.57 -4.73
CA ILE A 61 0.35 5.53 -5.71
C ILE A 61 -0.04 4.23 -4.98
N GLU A 62 -1.34 3.91 -4.99
CA GLU A 62 -1.86 2.60 -4.61
C GLU A 62 -1.50 1.58 -5.70
N THR A 63 -0.32 0.96 -5.63
CA THR A 63 -0.05 -0.22 -6.46
C THR A 63 0.34 -1.41 -5.63
N GLY A 64 0.15 -2.58 -6.23
CA GLY A 64 0.32 -3.93 -5.72
C GLY A 64 1.60 -4.29 -4.94
N ARG A 65 2.54 -3.35 -4.74
CA ARG A 65 3.77 -3.51 -3.92
C ARG A 65 4.20 -2.21 -3.21
N MET A 66 3.33 -1.21 -3.13
CA MET A 66 3.61 0.06 -2.48
C MET A 66 3.04 0.07 -1.08
N ILE A 67 3.93 0.16 -0.09
CA ILE A 67 3.53 0.71 1.19
C ILE A 67 3.69 2.23 1.05
N ILE A 68 2.57 2.92 0.91
CA ILE A 68 2.40 4.31 1.31
C ILE A 68 1.08 4.28 2.08
N LEU A 69 1.03 4.91 3.26
CA LEU A 69 -0.18 4.83 4.09
C LEU A 69 -1.33 5.54 3.39
N GLY A 70 -2.46 4.85 3.41
CA GLY A 70 -3.68 5.24 2.74
C GLY A 70 -4.24 3.98 2.12
N GLU A 71 -5.39 3.54 2.62
CA GLU A 71 -6.18 2.44 2.06
C GLU A 71 -5.70 0.98 2.24
N TYR A 72 -4.42 0.59 2.32
CA TYR A 72 -4.08 -0.87 2.37
C TYR A 72 -3.18 -1.37 3.53
N SER A 73 -2.56 -0.50 4.32
CA SER A 73 -1.55 -0.93 5.32
C SER A 73 -1.98 -0.82 6.79
N GLY A 74 -3.15 -0.23 7.05
CA GLY A 74 -3.69 -0.07 8.39
C GLY A 74 -5.19 -0.35 8.45
N ILE A 75 -5.71 -0.53 9.67
CA ILE A 75 -7.12 -0.85 9.95
C ILE A 75 -8.07 0.10 9.21
N LYS A 76 -7.79 1.42 9.18
CA LYS A 76 -8.60 2.40 8.44
C LYS A 76 -8.66 2.14 6.94
N GLY A 77 -7.55 1.70 6.37
CA GLY A 77 -7.49 1.43 4.95
C GLY A 77 -8.26 0.18 4.57
N LEU A 78 -7.96 -0.92 5.27
CA LEU A 78 -8.70 -2.18 5.12
C LEU A 78 -10.21 -1.94 5.31
N ARG A 79 -10.61 -1.07 6.25
CA ARG A 79 -12.00 -0.69 6.45
C ARG A 79 -12.62 0.05 5.24
N ASN A 80 -11.85 0.90 4.55
CA ASN A 80 -12.33 1.54 3.31
C ASN A 80 -12.53 0.51 2.19
N ILE A 81 -11.60 -0.43 2.03
CA ILE A 81 -11.71 -1.49 1.01
C ILE A 81 -12.91 -2.39 1.30
N TYR A 82 -13.07 -2.82 2.56
CA TYR A 82 -14.25 -3.60 2.96
C TYR A 82 -15.55 -2.83 2.72
N GLY A 83 -15.57 -1.51 2.92
CA GLY A 83 -16.69 -0.66 2.55
C GLY A 83 -16.97 -0.66 1.03
N LYS A 84 -15.93 -0.60 0.19
CA LYS A 84 -16.05 -0.71 -1.28
C LYS A 84 -16.52 -2.10 -1.73
N LEU A 85 -16.22 -3.14 -0.95
CA LEU A 85 -16.67 -4.52 -1.16
C LEU A 85 -18.05 -4.81 -0.54
N GLU A 86 -18.74 -3.77 -0.04
CA GLU A 86 -20.06 -3.88 0.60
C GLU A 86 -20.08 -4.86 1.78
N VAL A 87 -18.96 -4.96 2.50
CA VAL A 87 -18.85 -5.76 3.72
C VAL A 87 -19.21 -4.89 4.92
N GLU A 88 -20.32 -5.25 5.58
CA GLU A 88 -20.74 -4.66 6.84
C GLU A 88 -20.26 -5.52 8.02
N PHE A 89 -19.65 -4.86 9.01
CA PHE A 89 -19.30 -5.49 10.28
C PHE A 89 -20.46 -5.35 11.26
N LYS A 90 -20.75 -6.40 12.05
CA LYS A 90 -21.79 -6.38 13.07
C LYS A 90 -21.47 -5.42 14.20
N ASP A 91 -20.20 -5.38 14.61
CA ASP A 91 -19.70 -4.49 15.65
C ASP A 91 -18.22 -4.15 15.48
N GLU A 92 -17.71 -3.24 16.32
CA GLU A 92 -16.30 -2.83 16.30
C GLU A 92 -15.32 -3.94 16.70
N ASN A 93 -15.76 -4.95 17.46
CA ASN A 93 -14.89 -6.06 17.83
C ASN A 93 -14.68 -7.01 16.65
N GLU A 94 -15.76 -7.38 15.95
CA GLU A 94 -15.70 -8.18 14.71
C GLU A 94 -14.92 -7.43 13.63
N ALA A 95 -15.16 -6.14 13.47
CA ALA A 95 -14.37 -5.30 12.56
C ALA A 95 -12.88 -5.38 12.90
N ARG A 96 -12.53 -5.21 14.17
CA ARG A 96 -11.13 -5.27 14.61
C ARG A 96 -10.51 -6.64 14.34
N GLU A 97 -11.23 -7.72 14.61
CA GLU A 97 -10.76 -9.09 14.38
C GLU A 97 -10.48 -9.36 12.90
N ILE A 98 -11.45 -9.07 12.03
CA ILE A 98 -11.32 -9.28 10.58
C ILE A 98 -10.23 -8.40 9.97
N LEU A 99 -10.15 -7.14 10.39
CA LEU A 99 -9.13 -6.19 9.92
C LEU A 99 -7.73 -6.62 10.35
N GLU A 100 -7.56 -7.15 11.56
CA GLU A 100 -6.28 -7.73 12.01
C GLU A 100 -5.94 -8.99 11.21
N LEU A 101 -6.89 -9.89 11.01
CA LEU A 101 -6.64 -11.12 10.25
C LEU A 101 -6.24 -10.81 8.80
N ALA A 102 -6.91 -9.86 8.14
CA ALA A 102 -6.53 -9.36 6.82
C ALA A 102 -5.14 -8.70 6.82
N ARG A 103 -4.79 -7.97 7.89
CA ARG A 103 -3.44 -7.40 8.03
C ARG A 103 -2.38 -8.50 8.11
N TYR A 104 -2.60 -9.55 8.92
CA TYR A 104 -1.69 -10.69 9.01
C TYR A 104 -1.57 -11.44 7.68
N ALA A 105 -2.68 -11.68 7.01
CA ALA A 105 -2.73 -12.32 5.70
C ALA A 105 -1.90 -11.56 4.66
N ASN A 106 -2.04 -10.23 4.62
CA ASN A 106 -1.30 -9.35 3.71
C ASN A 106 0.21 -9.40 3.98
N VAL A 107 0.61 -9.40 5.27
CA VAL A 107 2.02 -9.54 5.68
C VAL A 107 2.59 -10.90 5.28
N HIS A 108 1.85 -11.99 5.53
CA HIS A 108 2.29 -13.35 5.21
C HIS A 108 2.43 -13.58 3.70
N LYS A 109 1.50 -13.05 2.91
CA LYS A 109 1.49 -13.19 1.45
C LYS A 109 2.58 -12.35 0.76
N GLN A 110 3.09 -11.29 1.41
CA GLN A 110 4.02 -10.30 0.85
C GLN A 110 3.57 -9.72 -0.52
N LYS A 111 2.26 -9.77 -0.76
CA LYS A 111 1.54 -9.23 -1.91
C LYS A 111 0.16 -8.83 -1.41
N PRO A 112 -0.47 -7.81 -1.99
CA PRO A 112 -1.83 -7.44 -1.66
C PRO A 112 -2.80 -8.60 -1.81
N LEU A 113 -3.76 -8.60 -0.89
CA LEU A 113 -4.91 -9.47 -0.96
C LEU A 113 -5.79 -9.00 -2.11
N THR A 114 -6.31 -9.98 -2.82
CA THR A 114 -7.38 -9.82 -3.81
C THR A 114 -8.71 -9.62 -3.11
N ASP A 115 -9.68 -9.07 -3.83
CA ASP A 115 -11.04 -8.88 -3.32
C ASP A 115 -11.65 -10.20 -2.82
N ASP A 116 -11.42 -11.31 -3.54
CA ASP A 116 -11.88 -12.64 -3.15
C ASP A 116 -11.25 -13.12 -1.83
N GLU A 117 -9.97 -12.84 -1.61
CA GLU A 117 -9.29 -13.18 -0.35
C GLU A 117 -9.79 -12.33 0.81
N LEU A 118 -10.03 -11.03 0.59
CA LEU A 118 -10.62 -10.16 1.60
C LEU A 118 -12.04 -10.63 1.96
N LEU A 119 -12.87 -10.93 0.95
CA LEU A 119 -14.22 -11.47 1.17
C LEU A 119 -14.20 -12.81 1.89
N PHE A 120 -13.23 -13.68 1.57
CA PHE A 120 -13.05 -14.94 2.27
C PHE A 120 -12.72 -14.72 3.75
N ILE A 121 -11.77 -13.82 4.05
CA ILE A 121 -11.39 -13.48 5.43
C ILE A 121 -12.58 -12.90 6.22
N ALA A 122 -13.39 -12.05 5.59
CA ALA A 122 -14.56 -11.45 6.24
C ALA A 122 -15.70 -12.45 6.49
N ARG A 123 -15.94 -13.37 5.55
CA ARG A 123 -17.05 -14.35 5.65
C ARG A 123 -16.71 -15.60 6.45
N HIS A 124 -15.43 -15.96 6.47
CA HIS A 124 -14.91 -17.19 7.07
C HIS A 124 -13.65 -16.92 7.92
N PRO A 125 -13.75 -16.08 8.97
CA PRO A 125 -12.59 -15.64 9.75
C PRO A 125 -11.89 -16.79 10.48
N GLU A 126 -12.62 -17.78 10.98
CA GLU A 126 -12.02 -18.93 11.67
C GLU A 126 -11.28 -19.86 10.69
N GLU A 127 -11.87 -20.13 9.53
CA GLU A 127 -11.22 -20.93 8.49
C GLU A 127 -9.98 -20.22 7.94
N ALA A 128 -10.05 -18.90 7.73
CA ALA A 128 -8.92 -18.09 7.34
C ALA A 128 -7.80 -18.14 8.38
N ARG A 129 -8.13 -18.07 9.68
CA ARG A 129 -7.16 -18.20 10.78
C ARG A 129 -6.46 -19.55 10.79
N LEU A 130 -7.21 -20.64 10.59
CA LEU A 130 -6.66 -22.00 10.51
C LEU A 130 -5.75 -22.18 9.29
N LEU A 131 -6.19 -21.71 8.11
CA LEU A 131 -5.43 -21.83 6.86
C LEU A 131 -4.12 -21.06 6.88
N MET A 132 -4.11 -19.88 7.50
CA MET A 132 -2.94 -19.03 7.55
C MET A 132 -1.96 -19.40 8.66
N THR A 133 -2.28 -20.39 9.51
CA THR A 133 -1.50 -20.75 10.70
C THR A 133 -1.16 -19.55 11.59
N VAL A 134 -1.95 -18.48 11.49
CA VAL A 134 -1.80 -17.25 12.25
C VAL A 134 -2.39 -17.49 13.62
N THR A 135 -1.51 -17.89 14.53
CA THR A 135 -1.81 -17.84 15.95
C THR A 135 -1.61 -16.38 16.37
N PRO A 136 -2.62 -15.70 16.94
CA PRO A 136 -2.47 -14.34 17.45
C PRO A 136 -1.29 -14.21 18.44
#